data_AF-A0A2U1T2X5-F1
#
_entry.id   AF-A0A2U1T2X5-F1
#
_cell.length_a   1.000
_cell.length_b   1.000
_cell.length_c   1.000
_cell.angle_alpha   90.00
_cell.angle_beta   90.00
_cell.angle_gamma   90.00
#
_symmetry.space_group_name_H-M   'P 1'
#
loop_
_entity.id
_entity.type
_entity.pdbx_description
1 polymer ?
#
loop_
_entity_poly.entity_id
_entity_poly.type
_entity_poly.pdbx_seq_one_letter_code
_entity_poly.pdbx_strand_id
1 'polypeptide(L)'
;MDQRDGLPAKLIDLAPHRVAEVSTAEGAMLHALSRRFSLDIRPRTIELADGTRTEVEGADASGSIIVQLVANTGVFKSPHRNKVHSDMFKLVWLRSCVLVGARAVLCVSPTASQAFSRGGWSTAAASALGIEVLVCAADGTLAALFDETEQPPNLPERNATPSVAETARP
;
A
#
# COMPACT_ATOMS: atom_id res chain seq x y z
N MET A 1 -7.16 9.98 -22.14
CA MET A 1 -6.80 9.60 -20.76
C MET A 1 -8.10 9.20 -20.10
N ASP A 2 -8.32 7.90 -19.94
CA ASP A 2 -9.59 7.34 -19.45
C ASP A 2 -9.66 7.59 -17.94
N GLN A 3 -10.54 8.50 -17.51
CA GLN A 3 -10.91 8.66 -16.11
C GLN A 3 -11.65 7.40 -15.70
N ARG A 4 -10.93 6.41 -15.18
CA ARG A 4 -11.59 5.32 -14.46
C ARG A 4 -12.02 5.88 -13.12
N ASP A 5 -13.30 6.22 -13.02
CA ASP A 5 -13.94 6.44 -11.74
C ASP A 5 -13.69 5.20 -10.86
N GLY A 6 -13.28 5.44 -9.61
CA GLY A 6 -13.04 4.36 -8.66
C GLY A 6 -14.29 3.50 -8.44
N LEU A 7 -14.09 2.24 -8.07
CA LEU A 7 -15.13 1.37 -7.58
C LEU A 7 -15.83 2.06 -6.41
N PRO A 8 -17.17 2.13 -6.42
CA PRO A 8 -17.92 2.78 -5.35
C PRO A 8 -17.65 2.06 -4.02
N ALA A 9 -17.17 2.82 -3.05
CA ALA A 9 -16.77 2.30 -1.76
C ALA A 9 -17.07 3.28 -0.62
N LYS A 10 -17.27 2.71 0.58
CA LYS A 10 -17.44 3.46 1.82
C LYS A 10 -16.36 3.09 2.81
N LEU A 11 -15.75 4.11 3.42
CA LEU A 11 -14.86 3.97 4.56
C LEU A 11 -15.67 3.96 5.85
N ILE A 12 -15.43 2.94 6.67
CA ILE A 12 -16.11 2.71 7.94
C ILE A 12 -15.04 2.56 9.01
N ASP A 13 -15.17 3.28 10.13
CA ASP A 13 -14.28 3.09 11.26
C ASP A 13 -14.41 1.67 11.81
N LEU A 14 -13.28 1.04 12.15
CA LEU A 14 -13.32 -0.28 12.76
C LEU A 14 -14.01 -0.23 14.12
N ALA A 15 -14.82 -1.26 14.39
CA ALA A 15 -15.54 -1.36 15.65
C ALA A 15 -14.56 -1.38 16.85
N PRO A 16 -14.92 -0.83 18.03
CA PRO A 16 -13.98 -0.65 19.14
C PRO A 16 -13.25 -1.92 19.60
N HIS A 17 -13.94 -3.07 19.59
CA HIS A 17 -13.33 -4.36 19.96
C HIS A 17 -12.26 -4.80 18.95
N ARG A 18 -12.42 -4.48 17.66
CA ARG A 18 -11.43 -4.75 16.60
C ARG A 18 -10.23 -3.83 16.72
N VAL A 19 -10.45 -2.58 17.14
CA VAL A 19 -9.35 -1.64 17.43
C VAL A 19 -8.50 -2.16 18.60
N ALA A 20 -9.12 -2.81 19.60
CA ALA A 20 -8.41 -3.43 20.71
C ALA A 20 -7.62 -4.70 20.32
N GLU A 21 -7.92 -5.32 19.18
CA GLU A 21 -7.18 -6.48 18.64
C GLU A 21 -5.88 -6.07 17.93
N VAL A 22 -5.70 -4.78 17.62
CA VAL A 22 -4.45 -4.26 17.04
C VAL A 22 -3.32 -4.48 18.04
N SER A 23 -2.23 -5.10 17.59
CA SER A 23 -1.09 -5.36 18.47
C SER A 23 -0.48 -4.06 18.97
N THR A 24 0.18 -4.09 20.13
CA THR A 24 0.87 -2.91 20.69
C THR A 24 1.89 -2.32 19.70
N ALA A 25 2.55 -3.17 18.91
CA ALA A 25 3.47 -2.76 17.86
C ALA A 25 2.76 -2.04 16.71
N GLU A 26 1.67 -2.59 16.19
CA GLU A 26 0.88 -1.96 15.12
C GLU A 26 0.26 -0.63 15.58
N GLY A 27 -0.23 -0.57 16.82
CA GLY A 27 -0.73 0.68 17.42
C GLY A 27 0.35 1.76 17.50
N ALA A 28 1.58 1.39 17.88
CA ALA A 28 2.72 2.31 17.90
C ALA A 28 3.09 2.80 16.48
N MET A 29 3.07 1.90 15.48
CA MET A 29 3.30 2.26 14.08
C MET A 29 2.23 3.24 13.56
N LEU A 30 0.95 2.99 13.84
CA LEU A 30 -0.14 3.90 13.46
C LEU A 30 -0.02 5.28 14.09
N HIS A 31 0.36 5.32 15.37
CA HIS A 31 0.59 6.57 16.07
C HIS A 31 1.79 7.33 15.45
N ALA A 32 2.87 6.64 15.09
CA ALA A 32 4.01 7.26 14.40
C ALA A 32 3.62 7.81 13.01
N LEU A 33 2.85 7.05 12.24
CA LEU A 33 2.36 7.47 10.93
C LEU A 33 1.41 8.67 11.02
N SER A 34 0.49 8.66 11.98
CA SER A 34 -0.44 9.78 12.22
C SER A 34 0.33 11.07 12.48
N ARG A 35 1.39 11.02 13.31
CA ARG A 35 2.27 12.18 13.54
C ARG A 35 3.03 12.59 12.27
N ARG A 36 3.62 11.62 11.56
CA ARG A 36 4.44 11.87 10.34
C ARG A 36 3.65 12.56 9.23
N PHE A 37 2.37 12.23 9.09
CA PHE A 37 1.51 12.80 8.05
C PHE A 37 0.58 13.90 8.56
N SER A 38 0.55 14.16 9.87
CA SER A 38 -0.41 15.10 10.49
C SER A 38 -1.86 14.77 10.13
N LEU A 39 -2.19 13.48 10.11
CA LEU A 39 -3.50 12.93 9.80
C LEU A 39 -3.95 12.01 10.92
N ASP A 40 -5.27 11.93 11.16
CA ASP A 40 -5.85 10.92 12.05
C ASP A 40 -5.96 9.59 11.29
N ILE A 41 -4.89 8.80 11.32
CA ILE A 41 -4.81 7.51 10.63
C ILE A 41 -5.26 6.42 11.60
N ARG A 42 -6.38 5.78 11.30
CA ARG A 42 -6.96 4.73 12.14
C ARG A 42 -7.31 3.49 11.33
N PRO A 43 -7.42 2.32 11.97
CA PRO A 43 -7.92 1.12 11.32
C PRO A 43 -9.34 1.36 10.77
N ARG A 44 -9.59 0.95 9.52
CA ARG A 44 -10.89 1.10 8.84
C ARG A 44 -11.29 -0.15 8.06
N THR A 45 -12.58 -0.36 7.89
CA THR A 45 -13.14 -1.28 6.90
C THR A 45 -13.56 -0.48 5.66
N ILE A 46 -13.19 -0.98 4.49
CA ILE A 46 -13.66 -0.53 3.19
C ILE A 46 -14.73 -1.52 2.74
N GLU A 47 -15.94 -1.00 2.49
CA GLU A 47 -17.07 -1.76 1.98
C GLU A 47 -17.35 -1.33 0.53
N LEU A 48 -17.35 -2.28 -0.39
CA LEU A 48 -17.68 -2.09 -1.79
C LEU A 48 -19.19 -2.28 -2.02
N ALA A 49 -19.71 -1.71 -3.11
CA ALA A 49 -21.14 -1.82 -3.46
C ALA A 49 -21.62 -3.26 -3.71
N ASP A 50 -20.72 -4.19 -4.03
CA ASP A 50 -21.04 -5.62 -4.21
C ASP A 50 -21.07 -6.41 -2.89
N GLY A 51 -20.90 -5.73 -1.75
CA GLY A 51 -20.85 -6.33 -0.42
C GLY A 51 -19.47 -6.86 -0.02
N THR A 52 -18.46 -6.78 -0.89
CA THR A 52 -17.08 -7.10 -0.54
C THR A 52 -16.58 -6.16 0.55
N ARG A 53 -15.94 -6.73 1.57
CA ARG A 53 -15.33 -5.99 2.67
C ARG A 53 -13.85 -6.29 2.78
N THR A 54 -13.05 -5.26 3.03
CA THR A 54 -11.63 -5.41 3.30
C THR A 54 -11.23 -4.44 4.41
N GLU A 55 -10.38 -4.88 5.33
CA GLU A 55 -9.86 -4.02 6.39
C GLU A 55 -8.53 -3.40 5.95
N VAL A 56 -8.28 -2.15 6.31
CA VAL A 56 -6.97 -1.52 6.24
C VAL A 56 -6.53 -1.17 7.65
N GLU A 57 -5.26 -1.44 7.95
CA GLU A 57 -4.69 -1.18 9.25
C GLU A 57 -4.63 0.32 9.54
N GLY A 58 -4.57 1.16 8.51
CA GLY A 58 -4.71 2.60 8.65
C GLY A 58 -5.31 3.28 7.41
N ALA A 59 -6.21 4.23 7.63
CA ALA A 59 -6.63 5.22 6.65
C ALA A 59 -7.16 6.48 7.37
N ASP A 60 -7.06 7.63 6.71
CA ASP A 60 -7.72 8.85 7.16
C ASP A 60 -9.21 8.86 6.79
N ALA A 61 -9.96 9.82 7.32
CA ALA A 61 -11.39 9.92 7.07
C ALA A 61 -11.75 10.14 5.59
N SER A 62 -10.88 10.81 4.82
CA SER A 62 -11.15 11.08 3.40
C SER A 62 -10.67 9.97 2.46
N GLY A 63 -9.92 8.99 2.96
CA GLY A 63 -9.29 7.96 2.13
C GLY A 63 -8.17 8.50 1.24
N SER A 64 -7.60 9.66 1.60
CA SER A 64 -6.46 10.26 0.92
C SER A 64 -5.16 9.48 1.16
N ILE A 65 -5.08 8.72 2.25
CA ILE A 65 -3.98 7.81 2.58
C ILE A 65 -4.52 6.44 3.00
N ILE A 66 -3.84 5.38 2.56
CA ILE A 66 -4.08 4.01 2.99
C ILE A 66 -2.78 3.35 3.42
N VAL A 67 -2.86 2.58 4.50
CA VAL A 67 -1.72 1.97 5.18
C VAL A 67 -1.95 0.47 5.35
N GLN A 68 -0.91 -0.31 5.06
CA GLN A 68 -0.76 -1.68 5.56
C GLN A 68 0.44 -1.74 6.50
N LEU A 69 0.34 -2.55 7.55
CA LEU A 69 1.39 -2.72 8.56
C LEU A 69 1.95 -4.14 8.52
N VAL A 70 3.28 -4.25 8.61
CA VAL A 70 3.98 -5.54 8.76
C VAL A 70 4.91 -5.47 9.97
N ALA A 71 4.34 -5.71 11.16
CA ALA A 71 5.01 -5.56 12.45
C ALA A 71 5.79 -6.81 12.92
N ASN A 72 6.15 -7.73 12.01
CA ASN A 72 6.83 -8.99 12.38
C ASN A 72 8.14 -8.74 13.14
N THR A 73 8.42 -9.55 14.17
CA THR A 73 9.67 -9.51 14.93
C THR A 73 10.44 -10.84 14.82
N GLY A 74 11.71 -10.83 15.20
CA GLY A 74 12.55 -12.03 15.22
C GLY A 74 13.18 -12.36 13.85
N VAL A 75 13.49 -13.64 13.63
CA VAL A 75 14.19 -14.10 12.42
C VAL A 75 13.28 -13.96 11.20
N PHE A 76 13.80 -13.35 10.13
CA PHE A 76 13.08 -13.20 8.88
C PHE A 76 12.85 -14.56 8.20
N LYS A 77 11.60 -14.84 7.82
CA LYS A 77 11.18 -16.10 7.22
C LYS A 77 10.26 -15.85 6.02
N SER A 78 10.06 -16.89 5.20
CA SER A 78 9.18 -16.83 4.02
C SER A 78 7.79 -16.24 4.30
N PRO A 79 7.10 -16.56 5.41
CA PRO A 79 5.81 -15.95 5.73
C PRO A 79 5.83 -14.42 5.85
N HIS A 80 6.92 -13.83 6.35
CA HIS A 80 7.04 -12.37 6.47
C HIS A 80 7.08 -11.71 5.09
N ARG A 81 7.89 -12.27 4.18
CA ARG A 81 7.95 -11.80 2.78
C ARG A 81 6.59 -11.96 2.07
N ASN A 82 5.90 -13.07 2.31
CA ASN A 82 4.58 -13.30 1.72
C ASN A 82 3.56 -12.26 2.19
N LYS A 83 3.59 -11.88 3.48
CA LYS A 83 2.73 -10.79 4.00
C LYS A 83 3.06 -9.47 3.31
N VAL A 84 4.34 -9.10 3.21
CA VAL A 84 4.78 -7.88 2.50
C VAL A 84 4.22 -7.83 1.08
N HIS A 85 4.35 -8.90 0.30
CA HIS A 85 3.86 -8.91 -1.09
C HIS A 85 2.33 -8.89 -1.18
N SER A 86 1.64 -9.60 -0.30
CA SER A 86 0.18 -9.57 -0.22
C SER A 86 -0.33 -8.15 0.07
N ASP A 87 0.34 -7.45 0.98
CA ASP A 87 -0.02 -6.09 1.36
C ASP A 87 0.29 -5.07 0.27
N MET A 88 1.41 -5.23 -0.43
CA MET A 88 1.72 -4.44 -1.63
C MET A 88 0.62 -4.58 -2.69
N PHE A 89 0.21 -5.83 -2.98
CA PHE A 89 -0.88 -6.08 -3.94
C PHE A 89 -2.18 -5.40 -3.51
N LYS A 90 -2.54 -5.54 -2.23
CA LYS A 90 -3.76 -4.93 -1.67
C LYS A 90 -3.72 -3.41 -1.75
N LEU A 91 -2.60 -2.79 -1.41
CA LEU A 91 -2.40 -1.33 -1.52
C LEU A 91 -2.57 -0.86 -2.97
N VAL A 92 -1.97 -1.57 -3.94
CA VAL A 92 -2.07 -1.24 -5.36
C VAL A 92 -3.51 -1.34 -5.86
N TRP A 93 -4.20 -2.42 -5.52
CA TRP A 93 -5.59 -2.58 -5.89
C TRP A 93 -6.46 -1.48 -5.28
N LEU A 94 -6.31 -1.22 -3.98
CA LEU A 94 -7.06 -0.16 -3.31
C LEU A 94 -6.83 1.22 -3.94
N ARG A 95 -5.57 1.64 -4.13
CA ARG A 95 -5.28 2.98 -4.70
C ARG A 95 -5.64 3.13 -6.17
N SER A 96 -5.70 2.03 -6.92
CA SER A 96 -5.91 2.06 -8.38
C SER A 96 -7.38 1.86 -8.75
N CYS A 97 -8.11 1.12 -7.92
CA CYS A 97 -9.46 0.70 -8.24
C CYS A 97 -10.48 1.20 -7.23
N VAL A 98 -10.13 1.54 -5.99
CA VAL A 98 -11.13 1.83 -4.95
C VAL A 98 -11.01 3.28 -4.47
N LEU A 99 -9.88 3.63 -3.87
CA LEU A 99 -9.53 4.97 -3.40
C LEU A 99 -8.55 5.58 -4.39
N VAL A 100 -9.07 5.92 -5.58
CA VAL A 100 -8.26 6.34 -6.73
C VAL A 100 -7.37 7.53 -6.35
N GLY A 101 -6.05 7.34 -6.50
CA GLY A 101 -5.07 8.39 -6.23
C GLY A 101 -4.64 8.51 -4.76
N ALA A 102 -5.17 7.67 -3.87
CA ALA A 102 -4.72 7.63 -2.48
C ALA A 102 -3.21 7.36 -2.39
N ARG A 103 -2.56 8.00 -1.42
CA ARG A 103 -1.18 7.69 -1.03
C ARG A 103 -1.17 6.30 -0.41
N ALA A 104 -0.43 5.37 -1.00
CA ALA A 104 -0.28 4.01 -0.50
C ALA A 104 1.01 3.89 0.31
N VAL A 105 0.88 3.57 1.59
CA VAL A 105 2.01 3.40 2.51
C VAL A 105 2.06 1.97 3.02
N LEU A 106 3.21 1.33 2.85
CA LEU A 106 3.53 0.09 3.52
C LEU A 106 4.50 0.41 4.66
N CYS A 107 4.03 0.29 5.91
CA CYS A 107 4.90 0.48 7.06
C CYS A 107 5.35 -0.87 7.60
N VAL A 108 6.66 -1.09 7.67
CA VAL A 108 7.27 -2.38 8.01
C VAL A 108 8.19 -2.26 9.21
N SER A 109 8.33 -3.34 9.98
CA SER A 109 9.38 -3.45 11.00
C SER A 109 10.78 -3.59 10.36
N PRO A 110 11.87 -3.41 11.13
CA PRO A 110 13.23 -3.67 10.64
C PRO A 110 13.45 -5.13 10.23
N THR A 111 12.71 -6.08 10.80
CA THR A 111 12.75 -7.48 10.36
C THR A 111 12.08 -7.63 8.99
N ALA A 112 10.90 -7.02 8.81
CA ALA A 112 10.13 -7.15 7.58
C ALA A 112 10.74 -6.38 6.39
N SER A 113 11.56 -5.35 6.65
CA SER A 113 12.29 -4.63 5.60
C SER A 113 13.26 -5.52 4.81
N GLN A 114 13.68 -6.67 5.34
CA GLN A 114 14.50 -7.66 4.63
C GLN A 114 13.79 -8.30 3.42
N ALA A 115 12.47 -8.07 3.25
CA ALA A 115 11.76 -8.40 2.02
C ALA A 115 12.19 -7.54 0.81
N PHE A 116 12.91 -6.46 1.08
CA PHE A 116 13.44 -5.54 0.08
C PHE A 116 14.96 -5.63 0.07
N SER A 117 15.53 -5.63 -1.13
CA SER A 117 16.96 -5.59 -1.34
C SER A 117 17.28 -4.63 -2.49
N ARG A 118 18.51 -4.09 -2.51
CA ARG A 118 18.97 -3.29 -3.64
C ARG A 118 18.96 -4.15 -4.90
N GLY A 119 18.25 -3.71 -5.94
CA GLY A 119 18.07 -4.46 -7.18
C GLY A 119 17.06 -5.63 -7.09
N GLY A 120 16.40 -5.83 -5.94
CA GLY A 120 15.34 -6.81 -5.79
C GLY A 120 14.06 -6.38 -6.51
N TRP A 121 13.33 -7.33 -7.08
CA TRP A 121 12.10 -7.03 -7.82
C TRP A 121 11.03 -6.38 -6.94
N SER A 122 10.95 -6.72 -5.64
CA SER A 122 9.98 -6.16 -4.69
C SER A 122 10.24 -4.67 -4.46
N THR A 123 11.50 -4.28 -4.35
CA THR A 123 11.94 -2.88 -4.31
C THR A 123 11.55 -2.13 -5.57
N ALA A 124 11.90 -2.69 -6.74
CA ALA A 124 11.57 -2.08 -8.03
C ALA A 124 10.05 -1.94 -8.22
N ALA A 125 9.28 -2.95 -7.84
CA ALA A 125 7.83 -2.96 -7.92
C ALA A 125 7.19 -1.94 -6.98
N ALA A 126 7.62 -1.85 -5.72
CA ALA A 126 7.11 -0.86 -4.78
C ALA A 126 7.30 0.57 -5.31
N SER A 127 8.49 0.88 -5.80
CA SER A 127 8.80 2.17 -6.40
C SER A 127 7.96 2.44 -7.67
N ALA A 128 7.95 1.52 -8.63
CA ALA A 128 7.22 1.68 -9.89
C ALA A 128 5.69 1.76 -9.71
N LEU A 129 5.15 1.15 -8.66
CA LEU A 129 3.71 1.14 -8.35
C LEU A 129 3.31 2.29 -7.40
N GLY A 130 4.24 3.16 -7.01
CA GLY A 130 3.99 4.31 -6.13
C GLY A 130 3.60 3.92 -4.71
N ILE A 131 4.20 2.84 -4.18
CA ILE A 131 4.05 2.44 -2.78
C ILE A 131 5.19 3.05 -1.97
N GLU A 132 4.86 3.92 -1.02
CA GLU A 132 5.81 4.48 -0.06
C GLU A 132 6.10 3.42 1.01
N VAL A 133 7.36 2.95 1.09
CA VAL A 133 7.76 1.96 2.08
C VAL A 133 8.51 2.66 3.22
N LEU A 134 7.92 2.60 4.41
CA LEU A 134 8.49 3.19 5.62
C LEU A 134 8.92 2.08 6.60
N VAL A 135 10.15 2.15 7.09
CA VAL A 135 10.62 1.30 8.19
C VAL A 135 10.33 2.01 9.50
N CYS A 136 9.56 1.37 10.38
CA CYS A 136 9.32 1.84 11.74
C CYS A 136 10.23 1.10 12.71
N ALA A 137 11.15 1.83 13.35
CA ALA A 137 11.95 1.31 14.45
C ALA A 137 11.10 1.11 15.72
N ALA A 138 11.64 0.38 16.70
CA ALA A 138 10.95 0.04 17.94
C ALA A 138 10.61 1.27 18.82
N ASP A 139 11.34 2.37 18.65
CA ASP A 139 11.12 3.66 19.31
C ASP A 139 10.04 4.52 18.59
N GLY A 140 9.48 4.03 17.48
CA GLY A 140 8.52 4.75 16.66
C GLY A 140 9.14 5.71 15.65
N THR A 141 10.47 5.70 15.47
CA THR A 141 11.14 6.46 14.41
C THR A 141 10.81 5.86 13.05
N LEU A 142 10.41 6.71 12.09
CA LEU A 142 10.10 6.33 10.71
C LEU A 142 11.20 6.79 9.77
N ALA A 143 11.67 5.88 8.93
CA ALA A 143 12.58 6.17 7.83
C ALA A 143 12.02 5.64 6.51
N ALA A 144 12.14 6.42 5.43
CA ALA A 144 11.86 5.90 4.10
C ALA A 144 12.90 4.82 3.74
N LEU A 145 12.43 3.70 3.20
CA LEU A 145 13.32 2.62 2.80
C LEU A 145 14.09 2.93 1.51
N PHE A 146 13.50 3.79 0.66
CA PHE A 146 14.07 4.24 -0.59
C PHE A 146 14.10 5.78 -0.59
N ASP A 147 15.17 6.35 -1.11
CA ASP A 147 15.32 7.80 -1.24
C ASP A 147 14.49 8.28 -2.44
N GLU A 148 13.79 9.42 -2.31
CA GLU A 148 12.94 9.96 -3.40
C GLU A 148 13.75 10.33 -4.67
N THR A 149 15.07 10.44 -4.55
CA THR A 149 15.97 10.80 -5.66
C THR A 149 16.33 9.66 -6.60
N GLU A 150 16.05 8.40 -6.26
CA GLU A 150 16.21 7.26 -7.18
C GLU A 150 14.88 6.93 -7.86
N GLN A 151 14.44 7.83 -8.75
CA GLN A 151 13.34 7.53 -9.67
C GLN A 151 13.73 6.31 -10.52
N PRO A 152 12.93 5.22 -10.54
CA PRO A 152 13.22 4.08 -11.37
C PRO A 152 13.22 4.52 -12.84
N PRO A 153 14.04 3.90 -13.71
CA PRO A 153 14.02 4.21 -15.14
C PRO A 153 12.57 4.08 -15.62
N ASN A 154 12.08 5.12 -16.30
CA ASN A 154 10.73 5.15 -16.87
C ASN A 154 10.45 3.80 -17.52
N LEU A 155 9.42 3.10 -17.03
CA LEU A 155 8.91 1.94 -17.74
C LEU A 155 8.59 2.41 -19.16
N PRO A 156 9.07 1.71 -20.21
CA PRO A 156 8.78 2.13 -21.57
C PRO A 156 7.27 2.25 -21.72
N GLU A 157 6.83 3.43 -22.20
CA GLU A 157 5.43 3.66 -22.52
C GLU A 157 4.96 2.48 -23.37
N ARG A 158 3.86 1.83 -22.95
CA ARG A 158 3.25 0.78 -23.76
C ARG A 158 2.80 1.44 -25.06
N ASN A 159 3.63 1.33 -26.11
CA ASN A 159 3.23 1.71 -27.45
C ASN A 159 1.90 1.02 -27.75
N ALA A 160 0.89 1.83 -28.03
CA ALA A 160 -0.42 1.35 -28.45
C ALA A 160 -0.22 0.34 -29.59
N THR A 161 -0.82 -0.84 -29.44
CA THR A 161 -0.88 -1.85 -30.49
C THR A 161 -1.38 -1.19 -31.76
N PRO A 162 -0.70 -1.32 -32.92
CA PRO A 162 -1.28 -0.85 -34.17
C PRO A 162 -2.54 -1.65 -34.43
N SER A 163 -3.64 -0.93 -34.63
CA SER A 163 -4.91 -1.47 -35.09
C SER A 163 -4.70 -2.16 -36.43
N VAL A 164 -4.81 -3.48 -36.47
CA VAL A 164 -4.90 -4.21 -37.73
C VAL A 164 -6.35 -4.11 -38.19
N ALA A 165 -6.66 -2.99 -38.85
CA ALA A 165 -7.81 -2.88 -39.73
C ALA A 165 -7.35 -3.12 -41.16
N GLU A 166 -8.05 -4.05 -41.80
CA GLU A 166 -8.36 -4.04 -43.23
C GLU A 166 -7.22 -4.40 -44.21
N THR A 167 -7.26 -5.67 -44.65
CA THR A 167 -6.97 -5.94 -46.07
C THR A 167 -7.99 -6.96 -46.56
N ALA A 168 -9.13 -6.45 -46.98
CA ALA A 168 -10.01 -7.15 -47.89
C ALA A 168 -9.53 -6.89 -49.33
N ARG A 169 -9.65 -7.94 -50.16
CA ARG A 169 -9.78 -7.99 -51.65
C ARG A 169 -8.51 -8.16 -52.50
N PRO A 170 -8.64 -8.76 -53.69
CA PRO A 170 -9.88 -9.08 -54.45
C PRO A 170 -10.39 -10.52 -54.32
#